data_AF-A0AAW9NA41-F1
#
_entry.id   AF-A0AAW9NA41-F1
#
_cell.length_a   1.000
_cell.length_b   1.000
_cell.length_c   1.000
_cell.angle_alpha   90.00
_cell.angle_beta   90.00
_cell.angle_gamma   90.00
#
_symmetry.space_group_name_H-M   'P 1'
#
loop_
_entity.id
_entity.type
_entity.pdbx_description
1 polymer ?
#
loop_
_entity_poly.entity_id
_entity_poly.type
_entity_poly.pdbx_seq_one_letter_code
_entity_poly.pdbx_strand_id
1 'polypeptide(L)'
;MVYPKLPTYKDILPSDFLDKLSYEKRKDIWIKNTTSNGNHVYVAENNEGKIVGFICGGKRETNQVKDSGDLTAIYILENSQRMGIGKKLIKELFFKFEELGFKTIFVEVLEDNKSRYFYEAFGAELLKTEKIKMAGAELNLLVYEWKDISPVLL
;
A
#
# COMPACT_ATOMS: atom_id res chain seq x y z
N MET A 1 5.21 -1.12 -6.50
CA MET A 1 3.79 -1.40 -6.28
C MET A 1 3.55 -2.89 -6.50
N VAL A 2 3.20 -3.62 -5.45
CA VAL A 2 2.88 -5.06 -5.57
C VAL A 2 1.42 -5.12 -6.01
N TYR A 3 1.16 -5.50 -7.26
CA TYR A 3 -0.21 -5.73 -7.74
C TYR A 3 -0.51 -7.21 -7.56
N PRO A 4 -1.26 -7.65 -6.52
CA PRO A 4 -1.69 -9.02 -6.45
C PRO A 4 -2.79 -9.25 -7.50
N LYS A 5 -3.11 -10.50 -7.85
CA LYS A 5 -4.04 -10.85 -8.92
C LYS A 5 -5.42 -10.75 -8.28
N LEU A 6 -5.80 -9.52 -7.95
CA LEU A 6 -6.91 -9.23 -7.04
C LEU A 6 -8.17 -8.94 -7.85
N PRO A 7 -9.35 -9.29 -7.29
CA PRO A 7 -10.63 -8.79 -7.79
C PRO A 7 -10.60 -7.26 -7.99
N THR A 8 -9.88 -6.55 -7.12
CA THR A 8 -9.73 -5.08 -7.13
C THR A 8 -9.21 -4.51 -8.45
N TYR A 9 -8.44 -5.27 -9.23
CA TYR A 9 -7.87 -4.80 -10.50
C TYR A 9 -8.51 -5.42 -11.74
N LYS A 10 -9.45 -6.37 -11.58
CA LYS A 10 -10.10 -7.06 -12.72
C LYS A 10 -10.83 -6.10 -13.65
N ASP A 11 -11.41 -5.05 -13.09
CA ASP A 11 -12.16 -4.05 -13.85
C ASP A 11 -11.31 -2.81 -14.21
N ILE A 12 -10.05 -2.78 -13.78
CA ILE A 12 -9.13 -1.63 -13.95
C ILE A 12 -8.02 -1.94 -14.95
N LEU A 13 -7.53 -3.19 -15.00
CA LEU A 13 -6.41 -3.61 -15.84
C LEU A 13 -6.82 -4.72 -16.81
N PRO A 14 -6.21 -4.79 -18.01
CA PRO A 14 -6.48 -5.86 -18.96
C PRO A 14 -6.24 -7.25 -18.36
N SER A 15 -7.13 -8.20 -18.64
CA SER A 15 -7.06 -9.60 -18.14
C SER A 15 -5.71 -10.24 -18.45
N ASP A 16 -5.20 -10.04 -19.66
CA ASP A 16 -3.93 -10.62 -20.13
C ASP A 16 -2.72 -10.11 -19.34
N PHE A 17 -2.81 -8.91 -18.76
CA PHE A 17 -1.78 -8.38 -17.87
C PHE A 17 -1.87 -9.03 -16.48
N LEU A 18 -3.09 -9.19 -15.95
CA LEU A 18 -3.33 -9.86 -14.68
C LEU A 18 -2.95 -11.34 -14.73
N ASP A 19 -3.16 -12.01 -15.86
CA ASP A 19 -2.82 -13.42 -16.07
C ASP A 19 -1.31 -13.68 -16.13
N LYS A 20 -0.53 -12.67 -16.52
CA LYS A 20 0.94 -12.72 -16.53
C LYS A 20 1.57 -12.50 -15.15
N LEU A 21 0.79 -12.18 -14.12
CA LEU A 21 1.26 -12.06 -12.76
C LEU A 21 1.51 -13.46 -12.16
N SER A 22 2.69 -14.01 -12.40
CA SER A 22 3.09 -15.31 -11.85
C SER A 22 3.44 -15.22 -10.36
N TYR A 23 3.22 -16.33 -9.65
CA TYR A 23 3.62 -16.48 -8.25
C TYR A 23 5.12 -16.24 -8.07
N GLU A 24 5.97 -16.81 -8.93
CA GLU A 24 7.43 -16.68 -8.84
C GLU A 24 7.91 -15.23 -8.93
N LYS A 25 7.40 -14.44 -9.90
CA LYS A 25 7.76 -13.01 -10.01
C LYS A 25 7.37 -12.22 -8.77
N ARG A 26 6.29 -12.62 -8.08
CA ARG A 26 5.89 -11.98 -6.83
C ARG A 26 6.73 -12.42 -5.66
N LYS A 27 7.15 -13.68 -5.63
CA LYS A 27 8.08 -14.18 -4.62
C LYS A 27 9.36 -13.36 -4.63
N ASP A 28 9.91 -13.04 -5.79
CA ASP A 28 11.12 -12.20 -5.90
C ASP A 28 10.89 -10.77 -5.40
N ILE A 29 9.75 -10.16 -5.76
CA ILE A 29 9.36 -8.84 -5.24
C ILE A 29 9.20 -8.88 -3.72
N TRP A 30 8.60 -9.95 -3.19
CA TRP A 30 8.42 -10.16 -1.76
C TRP A 30 9.75 -10.34 -1.04
N ILE A 31 10.66 -11.16 -1.57
CA ILE A 31 12.01 -11.32 -1.04
C ILE A 31 12.67 -9.94 -0.95
N LYS A 32 12.69 -9.17 -2.04
CA LYS A 32 13.25 -7.82 -2.05
C LYS A 32 12.61 -6.90 -0.99
N ASN A 33 11.28 -6.90 -0.89
CA ASN A 33 10.58 -6.09 0.10
C ASN A 33 10.94 -6.49 1.54
N THR A 34 11.17 -7.78 1.81
CA THR A 34 11.53 -8.26 3.16
C THR A 34 13.01 -8.13 3.50
N THR A 35 13.90 -8.07 2.50
CA THR A 35 15.36 -8.03 2.72
C THR A 35 15.98 -6.65 2.55
N SER A 36 15.24 -5.66 2.05
CA SER A 36 15.76 -4.30 1.88
C SER A 36 15.82 -3.55 3.21
N ASN A 37 17.00 -3.03 3.56
CA ASN A 37 17.32 -2.36 4.84
C ASN A 37 16.55 -1.05 5.16
N GLY A 38 15.50 -0.71 4.42
CA GLY A 38 14.65 0.46 4.68
C GLY A 38 13.17 0.20 4.41
N ASN A 39 12.79 -1.06 4.20
CA ASN A 39 11.40 -1.44 3.97
C ASN A 39 10.90 -2.26 5.17
N HIS A 40 9.71 -1.94 5.63
CA HIS A 40 9.06 -2.54 6.78
C HIS A 40 7.83 -3.28 6.31
N VAL A 41 7.66 -4.50 6.82
CA VAL A 41 6.61 -5.41 6.41
C VAL A 41 5.96 -5.96 7.67
N TYR A 42 4.64 -5.83 7.75
CA TYR A 42 3.82 -6.40 8.82
C TYR A 42 2.73 -7.27 8.22
N VAL A 43 2.41 -8.36 8.91
CA VAL A 43 1.36 -9.30 8.53
C VAL A 43 0.28 -9.36 9.61
N ALA A 44 -0.96 -9.57 9.19
CA ALA A 44 -2.07 -9.86 10.09
C ALA A 44 -2.34 -11.36 10.05
N GLU A 45 -2.33 -11.99 11.22
CA GLU A 45 -2.70 -13.39 11.40
C GLU A 45 -4.08 -13.50 12.04
N ASN A 46 -4.85 -14.53 11.65
CA ASN A 46 -6.08 -14.89 12.34
C ASN A 46 -5.80 -15.81 13.54
N ASN A 47 -6.84 -16.20 14.27
CA ASN A 47 -6.71 -17.08 15.44
C ASN A 47 -6.17 -18.49 15.13
N GLU A 48 -6.14 -18.88 13.85
CA GLU A 48 -5.58 -20.15 13.39
C GLU A 48 -4.10 -20.01 12.95
N GLY A 49 -3.49 -18.83 13.11
CA GLY A 49 -2.12 -18.54 12.64
C GLY A 49 -2.01 -18.37 11.12
N LYS A 50 -3.12 -18.18 10.40
CA LYS A 50 -3.10 -17.96 8.95
C LYS A 50 -2.96 -16.46 8.66
N ILE A 51 -2.06 -16.13 7.73
CA ILE A 51 -1.90 -14.76 7.23
C ILE A 51 -3.16 -14.36 6.42
N VAL A 52 -3.85 -13.32 6.89
CA VAL A 52 -5.06 -12.77 6.26
C VAL A 52 -4.88 -11.37 5.69
N GLY A 53 -3.72 -10.75 5.90
CA GLY A 53 -3.39 -9.46 5.31
C GLY A 53 -1.95 -9.07 5.57
N PHE A 54 -1.51 -8.01 4.90
CA PHE A 54 -0.20 -7.42 5.10
C PHE A 54 -0.22 -5.93 4.76
N ILE A 55 0.82 -5.25 5.23
CA ILE A 55 1.17 -3.89 4.84
C ILE A 55 2.68 -3.81 4.67
N CYS A 56 3.14 -3.03 3.70
CA CYS A 56 4.55 -2.73 3.56
C CYS A 56 4.82 -1.28 3.15
N GLY A 57 5.91 -0.73 3.67
CA GLY A 57 6.32 0.63 3.37
C GLY A 57 7.72 0.94 3.86
N GLY A 58 8.26 2.02 3.31
CA GLY A 58 9.62 2.49 3.55
C GLY A 58 9.83 3.79 2.80
N LYS A 59 11.04 4.33 2.81
CA LYS A 59 11.35 5.49 1.95
C LYS A 59 11.74 5.02 0.55
N ARG A 60 10.96 5.36 -0.47
CA ARG A 60 11.32 5.05 -1.87
C ARG A 60 12.53 5.89 -2.31
N GLU A 61 13.37 5.34 -3.18
CA GLU A 61 14.51 6.08 -3.77
C GLU A 61 14.07 7.35 -4.52
N THR A 62 12.89 7.31 -5.13
CA THR A 62 12.28 8.44 -5.84
C THR A 62 11.69 9.49 -4.90
N ASN A 63 11.50 9.17 -3.61
CA ASN A 63 10.97 10.09 -2.63
C ASN A 63 12.09 11.00 -2.09
N GLN A 64 12.11 12.23 -2.59
CA GLN A 64 13.08 13.27 -2.22
C GLN A 64 12.63 14.13 -1.02
N VAL A 65 11.45 13.88 -0.46
CA VAL A 65 10.93 14.67 0.66
C VAL A 65 11.64 14.25 1.95
N LYS A 66 12.15 15.23 2.69
CA LYS A 66 12.83 15.01 3.97
C LYS A 66 11.82 14.47 5.01
N ASP A 67 12.29 13.61 5.93
CA ASP A 67 11.49 13.10 7.05
C ASP A 67 10.15 12.51 6.57
N SER A 68 10.21 11.71 5.51
CA SER A 68 9.03 11.13 4.88
C SER A 68 9.22 9.68 4.47
N GLY A 69 8.10 8.98 4.33
CA GLY A 69 8.05 7.59 3.90
C GLY A 69 6.87 7.32 2.96
N ASP A 70 6.80 6.09 2.48
CA ASP A 70 5.81 5.65 1.51
C ASP A 70 5.12 4.37 2.01
N LEU A 71 3.79 4.39 2.08
CA LEU A 71 3.00 3.17 2.15
C LEU A 71 2.95 2.59 0.72
N THR A 72 3.66 1.49 0.51
CA THR A 72 3.89 0.93 -0.84
C THR A 72 2.89 -0.16 -1.23
N ALA A 73 2.35 -0.88 -0.25
CA ALA A 73 1.22 -1.79 -0.45
C ALA A 73 0.49 -2.07 0.88
N ILE A 74 -0.82 -2.26 0.78
CA ILE A 74 -1.65 -2.86 1.82
C ILE A 74 -2.64 -3.80 1.15
N TYR A 75 -2.86 -4.97 1.75
CA TYR A 75 -3.85 -5.92 1.28
C TYR A 75 -4.42 -6.74 2.42
N ILE A 76 -5.71 -7.00 2.36
CA ILE A 76 -6.44 -7.82 3.32
C ILE A 76 -7.39 -8.71 2.52
N LEU A 77 -7.41 -10.01 2.84
CA LEU A 77 -8.36 -10.95 2.25
C LEU A 77 -9.78 -10.43 2.41
N GLU A 78 -10.60 -10.55 1.37
CA GLU A 78 -11.96 -10.02 1.31
C GLU A 78 -12.81 -10.42 2.52
N ASN A 79 -12.77 -11.71 2.89
CA ASN A 79 -13.49 -12.27 4.05
C ASN A 79 -12.93 -11.83 5.42
N SER A 80 -11.86 -11.04 5.45
CA SER A 80 -11.23 -10.49 6.65
C SER A 80 -11.26 -8.95 6.66
N GLN A 81 -11.92 -8.31 5.69
CA GLN A 81 -12.10 -6.87 5.68
C GLN A 81 -13.18 -6.41 6.66
N ARG A 82 -13.20 -5.11 6.97
CA ARG A 82 -14.16 -4.46 7.91
C ARG A 82 -14.16 -5.03 9.34
N MET A 83 -13.14 -5.79 9.73
CA MET A 83 -12.92 -6.30 11.10
C MET A 83 -11.87 -5.49 11.88
N GLY A 84 -11.55 -4.27 11.44
CA GLY A 84 -10.52 -3.42 12.06
C GLY A 84 -9.07 -3.82 11.74
N ILE A 85 -8.83 -4.87 10.93
CA ILE A 85 -7.48 -5.32 10.54
C ILE A 85 -6.69 -4.22 9.83
N GLY A 86 -7.31 -3.49 8.90
CA GLY A 86 -6.64 -2.38 8.18
C GLY A 86 -6.21 -1.25 9.12
N LYS A 87 -7.01 -0.94 10.14
CA LYS A 87 -6.65 0.04 11.18
C LYS A 87 -5.42 -0.42 11.97
N LYS A 88 -5.34 -1.70 12.32
CA LYS A 88 -4.18 -2.24 13.04
C LYS A 88 -2.92 -2.21 12.17
N LEU A 89 -3.02 -2.68 10.93
CA LEU A 89 -1.88 -2.68 10.00
C LEU A 89 -1.33 -1.27 9.74
N ILE A 90 -2.19 -0.29 9.45
CA ILE A 90 -1.71 1.08 9.19
C ILE A 90 -1.04 1.70 10.43
N LYS A 91 -1.59 1.44 11.63
CA LYS A 91 -0.97 1.89 12.90
C LYS A 91 0.41 1.29 13.09
N GLU A 92 0.58 -0.02 12.91
CA GLU A 92 1.89 -0.68 13.06
C GLU A 92 2.95 -0.08 12.12
N LEU A 93 2.59 0.15 10.85
CA LEU A 93 3.51 0.79 9.92
C LEU A 93 3.81 2.24 10.32
N PHE A 94 2.81 3.00 10.76
CA PHE A 94 2.97 4.42 11.07
C PHE A 94 3.74 4.62 12.38
N PHE A 95 3.59 3.75 13.38
CA PHE A 95 4.47 3.73 14.55
C PHE A 95 5.91 3.51 14.12
N LYS A 96 6.16 2.57 13.20
CA LYS A 96 7.52 2.36 12.71
C LYS A 96 8.08 3.58 11.99
N PHE A 97 7.25 4.27 11.22
CA PHE A 97 7.63 5.50 10.54
C PHE A 97 7.90 6.65 11.53
N GLU A 98 7.12 6.76 12.60
CA GLU A 98 7.36 7.71 13.68
C GLU A 98 8.71 7.45 14.36
N GLU A 99 9.05 6.19 14.67
CA GLU A 99 10.36 5.80 15.23
C GLU A 99 11.54 6.20 14.32
N LEU A 100 11.33 6.20 13.01
CA LEU A 100 12.33 6.59 12.00
C LEU A 100 12.37 8.11 11.77
N GLY A 101 11.53 8.87 12.48
CA GLY A 101 11.42 10.32 12.37
C GLY A 101 10.64 10.79 11.13
N PHE A 102 9.88 9.91 10.47
CA PHE A 102 9.03 10.32 9.37
C PHE A 102 7.79 11.04 9.88
N LYS A 103 7.52 12.20 9.28
CA LYS A 103 6.38 13.07 9.58
C LYS A 103 5.33 13.03 8.48
N THR A 104 5.78 12.90 7.24
CA THR A 104 4.92 12.90 6.07
C THR A 104 4.93 11.55 5.39
N ILE A 105 3.76 10.95 5.15
CA ILE A 105 3.66 9.67 4.47
C ILE A 105 2.90 9.83 3.16
N PHE A 106 3.39 9.19 2.11
CA PHE A 106 2.75 9.17 0.80
C PHE A 106 2.15 7.80 0.49
N VAL A 107 1.07 7.79 -0.29
CA VAL A 107 0.53 6.57 -0.92
C VAL A 107 0.05 6.87 -2.32
N GLU A 108 0.31 5.94 -3.22
CA GLU A 108 -0.15 5.97 -4.60
C GLU A 108 -1.24 4.93 -4.82
N VAL A 109 -2.32 5.34 -5.48
CA VAL A 109 -3.47 4.47 -5.77
C VAL A 109 -4.11 4.85 -7.10
N LEU A 110 -4.53 3.87 -7.89
CA LEU A 110 -5.29 4.15 -9.12
C LEU A 110 -6.65 4.77 -8.75
N GLU A 111 -7.09 5.77 -9.51
CA GLU A 111 -8.33 6.51 -9.22
C GLU A 111 -9.57 5.61 -9.08
N ASP A 112 -9.67 4.59 -9.92
CA ASP A 112 -10.76 3.61 -9.93
C ASP A 112 -10.67 2.57 -8.81
N ASN A 113 -9.55 2.54 -8.07
CA ASN A 113 -9.39 1.64 -6.94
C ASN A 113 -10.06 2.22 -5.69
N LYS A 114 -11.17 1.57 -5.29
CA LYS A 114 -11.95 1.93 -4.09
C LYS A 114 -11.16 1.90 -2.78
N SER A 115 -9.97 1.31 -2.74
CA SER A 115 -9.09 1.41 -1.57
C SER A 115 -8.69 2.85 -1.26
N ARG A 116 -8.81 3.80 -2.19
CA ARG A 116 -8.54 5.21 -1.90
C ARG A 116 -9.37 5.77 -0.73
N TYR A 117 -10.62 5.31 -0.60
CA TYR A 117 -11.51 5.73 0.50
C TYR A 117 -11.02 5.25 1.86
N PHE A 118 -10.23 4.17 1.91
CA PHE A 118 -9.56 3.75 3.14
C PHE A 118 -8.53 4.81 3.55
N TYR A 119 -7.69 5.30 2.63
CA TYR A 119 -6.70 6.33 2.95
C TYR A 119 -7.35 7.65 3.37
N GLU A 120 -8.38 8.09 2.64
CA GLU A 120 -9.17 9.29 2.97
C GLU A 120 -9.79 9.19 4.38
N ALA A 121 -10.36 8.02 4.73
CA ALA A 121 -10.93 7.80 6.06
C ALA A 121 -9.89 7.81 7.20
N PHE A 122 -8.61 7.57 6.87
CA PHE A 122 -7.48 7.73 7.78
C PHE A 122 -6.81 9.10 7.68
N GLY A 123 -7.46 10.09 7.07
CA GLY A 123 -6.99 11.47 7.02
C GLY A 123 -5.95 11.78 5.95
N ALA A 124 -5.78 10.89 4.96
CA ALA A 124 -4.93 11.21 3.82
C ALA A 124 -5.59 12.27 2.93
N GLU A 125 -4.85 13.30 2.56
CA GLU A 125 -5.29 14.36 1.65
C GLU A 125 -4.78 14.09 0.24
N LEU A 126 -5.60 14.34 -0.78
CA LEU A 126 -5.16 14.22 -2.18
C LEU A 126 -4.16 15.33 -2.49
N LEU A 127 -2.92 14.96 -2.79
CA LEU A 127 -1.85 15.90 -3.14
C LEU A 127 -1.88 16.21 -4.64
N LYS A 128 -1.93 15.17 -5.49
CA LYS A 128 -1.93 15.32 -6.94
C LYS A 128 -2.50 14.11 -7.66
N THR A 129 -2.84 14.31 -8.93
CA THR A 129 -3.18 13.25 -9.88
C THR A 129 -2.17 13.24 -11.02
N GLU A 130 -1.64 12.07 -11.35
CA GLU A 130 -0.69 11.87 -12.45
C GLU A 130 -1.29 10.93 -13.51
N LYS A 131 -1.14 11.29 -14.78
CA LYS A 131 -1.49 10.38 -15.87
C LYS A 131 -0.34 9.40 -16.11
N ILE A 132 -0.63 8.11 -16.01
CA ILE A 132 0.34 7.04 -16.26
C ILE A 132 -0.11 6.16 -17.43
N LYS A 133 0.86 5.56 -18.11
CA LYS A 133 0.61 4.48 -19.08
C LYS A 133 1.00 3.17 -18.43
N MET A 134 0.04 2.26 -18.27
CA MET A 134 0.26 0.97 -17.65
C MET A 134 -0.53 -0.09 -18.40
N ALA A 135 0.13 -1.19 -18.76
CA ALA A 135 -0.48 -2.31 -19.48
C ALA A 135 -1.21 -1.92 -20.79
N GLY A 136 -0.80 -0.84 -21.44
CA GLY A 136 -1.44 -0.34 -22.66
C GLY A 136 -2.66 0.56 -22.43
N ALA A 137 -3.05 0.81 -21.18
CA ALA A 137 -4.09 1.75 -20.80
C ALA A 137 -3.50 3.07 -20.28
N GLU A 138 -4.22 4.17 -20.50
CA GLU A 138 -3.97 5.45 -19.81
C GLU A 138 -4.82 5.47 -18.53
N LEU A 139 -4.18 5.64 -17.38
CA LEU A 139 -4.81 5.59 -16.06
C LEU A 139 -4.45 6.85 -15.26
N ASN A 140 -5.33 7.22 -14.33
CA ASN A 140 -5.03 8.26 -13.34
C ASN A 140 -4.49 7.61 -12.07
N LEU A 141 -3.27 8.00 -11.69
CA LEU A 141 -2.63 7.64 -10.43
C LEU A 141 -2.80 8.80 -9.45
N LEU A 142 -3.54 8.56 -8.38
CA LEU A 142 -3.72 9.51 -7.29
C LEU A 142 -2.56 9.36 -6.31
N VAL A 143 -1.99 10.50 -5.88
CA VAL A 143 -1.01 10.57 -4.81
C VAL A 143 -1.67 11.25 -3.62
N TYR A 144 -1.81 10.52 -2.53
CA TYR A 144 -2.28 11.05 -1.26
C TYR A 144 -1.09 11.26 -0.30
N GLU A 145 -1.26 12.20 0.61
CA GLU A 145 -0.31 12.48 1.68
C GLU A 145 -0.98 12.55 3.05
N TRP A 146 -0.30 12.04 4.07
CA TRP A 146 -0.55 12.40 5.46
C TRP A 146 0.51 13.43 5.86
N LYS A 147 0.12 14.69 6.04
CA LYS A 147 1.03 15.76 6.50
C LYS A 147 1.45 15.60 7.95
N ASP A 148 0.57 14.98 8.74
CA ASP A 148 0.78 14.61 10.13
C ASP A 148 0.17 13.21 10.35
N ILE A 149 0.99 12.30 10.85
CA ILE A 149 0.56 10.92 11.15
C ILE A 149 0.00 10.76 12.55
N SER A 150 0.18 11.74 13.46
CA SER A 150 -0.28 11.65 14.85
C SER A 150 -1.78 11.33 14.98
N PRO A 151 -2.71 11.88 14.17
CA PRO A 151 -4.13 11.52 14.25
C PRO A 151 -4.42 10.04 13.94
N VAL A 152 -3.58 9.39 13.13
CA VAL A 152 -3.71 7.96 12.81
C VAL A 152 -3.27 7.08 13.98
N LEU A 153 -2.37 7.58 14.83
CA LEU A 153 -1.78 6.83 15.94
C LEU A 153 -2.66 6.82 17.21
N LEU A 154 -3.56 7.81 17.37
CA LEU A 154 -4.58 7.87 18.44
C LEU A 154 -5.57 6.69 18.38
#